data_AF-A0A497BHD8-F1
#
_entry.id   AF-A0A497BHD8-F1
#
_cell.length_a   1.000
_cell.length_b   1.000
_cell.length_c   1.000
_cell.angle_alpha   90.00
_cell.angle_beta   90.00
_cell.angle_gamma   90.00
#
_symmetry.space_group_name_H-M   'P 1'
#
loop_
_entity.id
_entity.type
_entity.pdbx_description
1 polymer ?
#
loop_
_entity_poly.entity_id
_entity_poly.type
_entity_poly.pdbx_seq_one_letter_code
_entity_poly.pdbx_strand_id
1 'polypeptide(L)'
;MLEKLKDWYILNTRMKQMIEDERNLRKELVKDLLGEGPHGESRHKINVEGTDVVIATVLNKRLDIPALKSVWDYLSDEERGCIKTKPSLTAAHKKLPADSALWDAIIANEGLPTIEIKK
;
A
#
# COMPACT_ATOMS: atom_id res chain seq x y z
N MET A 1 29.71 -3.19 17.07
CA MET A 1 28.65 -2.32 16.49
C MET A 1 28.68 -2.37 14.95
N LEU A 2 29.85 -2.20 14.31
CA LEU A 2 30.03 -2.35 12.86
C LEU A 2 29.70 -3.75 12.33
N GLU A 3 30.02 -4.82 13.07
CA GLU A 3 29.68 -6.20 12.68
C GLU A 3 28.16 -6.43 12.64
N LYS A 4 27.44 -6.01 13.69
CA LYS A 4 25.97 -6.09 13.72
C LYS A 4 25.30 -5.32 12.58
N LEU A 5 25.89 -4.19 12.16
CA LEU A 5 25.44 -3.42 10.99
C LEU A 5 25.68 -4.16 9.67
N LYS A 6 26.81 -4.84 9.52
CA LYS A 6 27.09 -5.71 8.36
C LYS A 6 26.12 -6.90 8.31
N ASP A 7 25.92 -7.57 9.43
CA ASP A 7 24.98 -8.69 9.54
C ASP A 7 23.56 -8.25 9.21
N TRP A 8 23.13 -7.10 9.76
CA TRP A 8 21.85 -6.50 9.43
C TRP A 8 21.73 -6.18 7.92
N TYR A 9 22.76 -5.61 7.31
CA TYR A 9 22.75 -5.30 5.88
C TYR A 9 22.61 -6.55 5.01
N ILE A 10 23.34 -7.62 5.36
CA ILE A 10 23.26 -8.91 4.65
C ILE A 10 21.86 -9.51 4.79
N LEU A 11 21.31 -9.54 6.02
CA LEU A 11 19.96 -10.04 6.27
C LEU A 11 18.90 -9.23 5.53
N ASN A 12 19.00 -7.90 5.55
CA ASN A 12 18.07 -7.01 4.84
C ASN A 12 18.11 -7.23 3.32
N THR A 13 19.30 -7.45 2.77
CA THR A 13 19.47 -7.76 1.34
C THR A 13 18.81 -9.09 0.98
N ARG A 14 19.08 -10.15 1.76
CA ARG A 14 18.46 -11.46 1.57
C ARG A 14 16.94 -11.39 1.70
N MET A 15 16.44 -10.67 2.69
CA MET A 15 15.01 -10.48 2.90
C MET A 15 14.35 -9.79 1.69
N LYS A 16 14.95 -8.73 1.14
CA LYS A 16 14.44 -8.08 -0.08
C LYS A 16 14.38 -9.04 -1.27
N GLN A 17 15.41 -9.87 -1.42
CA GLN A 17 15.49 -10.86 -2.48
C GLN A 17 14.39 -11.92 -2.33
N MET A 18 14.23 -12.48 -1.13
CA MET A 18 13.16 -13.43 -0.81
C MET A 18 11.76 -12.84 -1.02
N ILE A 19 11.55 -11.56 -0.70
CA ILE A 19 10.27 -10.88 -0.95
C ILE A 19 9.99 -10.77 -2.44
N GLU A 20 10.99 -10.45 -3.27
CA GLU A 20 10.80 -10.34 -4.72
C GLU A 20 10.60 -11.73 -5.35
N ASP A 21 11.35 -12.74 -4.89
CA ASP A 21 11.17 -14.12 -5.33
C ASP A 21 9.77 -14.64 -5.00
N GLU A 22 9.28 -14.41 -3.76
CA GLU A 22 7.92 -14.77 -3.35
C GLU A 22 6.87 -14.05 -4.20
N ARG A 23 7.07 -12.76 -4.45
CA ARG A 23 6.16 -11.96 -5.28
C ARG A 23 6.10 -12.48 -6.71
N ASN A 24 7.21 -12.91 -7.29
CA ASN A 24 7.24 -13.47 -8.64
C ASN A 24 6.61 -14.86 -8.68
N LEU A 25 6.90 -15.72 -7.71
CA LEU A 25 6.25 -17.02 -7.57
C LEU A 25 4.73 -16.86 -7.43
N ARG A 26 4.26 -15.87 -6.66
CA ARG A 26 2.83 -15.58 -6.54
C ARG A 26 2.19 -15.21 -7.87
N LYS A 27 2.87 -14.43 -8.72
CA LYS A 27 2.36 -14.07 -10.07
C LYS A 27 2.30 -15.30 -10.98
N GLU A 28 3.33 -16.15 -10.94
CA GLU A 28 3.38 -17.40 -11.69
C GLU A 28 2.25 -18.34 -11.27
N LEU A 29 2.08 -18.58 -9.96
CA LEU A 29 0.99 -19.41 -9.44
C LEU A 29 -0.40 -18.88 -9.82
N VAL A 30 -0.59 -17.56 -9.79
CA VAL A 30 -1.84 -16.93 -10.25
C VAL A 30 -2.04 -17.14 -11.75
N LYS A 31 -0.99 -16.97 -12.57
CA LYS A 31 -1.05 -17.19 -14.02
C LYS A 31 -1.36 -18.65 -14.36
N ASP A 32 -0.73 -19.59 -13.67
CA ASP A 32 -0.88 -21.01 -13.94
C ASP A 32 -2.28 -21.53 -13.54
N LEU A 33 -2.82 -21.05 -12.41
CA LEU A 33 -4.10 -21.53 -11.88
C LEU A 33 -5.32 -20.78 -12.44
N LEU A 34 -5.16 -19.51 -12.80
CA LEU A 34 -6.27 -18.64 -13.22
C LEU A 34 -6.17 -18.21 -14.69
N GLY A 35 -5.11 -18.59 -15.40
CA GLY A 35 -4.82 -18.17 -16.77
C GLY A 35 -4.25 -16.75 -16.86
N GLU A 36 -4.05 -16.26 -18.09
CA GLU A 36 -3.64 -14.88 -18.35
C GLU A 36 -4.80 -13.91 -18.07
N GLY A 37 -4.93 -13.54 -16.80
CA GLY A 37 -5.68 -12.37 -16.36
C GLY A 37 -7.18 -12.64 -16.21
N PRO A 38 -7.67 -12.90 -14.98
CA PRO A 38 -9.09 -12.70 -14.74
C PRO A 38 -9.41 -11.22 -15.04
N HIS A 39 -10.32 -10.98 -15.98
CA HIS A 39 -10.93 -9.66 -16.23
C HIS A 39 -11.82 -9.19 -15.06
N GLY A 40 -11.48 -9.57 -13.82
CA GLY A 40 -12.31 -9.39 -12.65
C GLY A 40 -11.66 -9.96 -11.39
N GLU A 41 -12.35 -9.83 -10.26
CA GLU A 41 -11.96 -10.46 -9.00
C GLU A 41 -12.31 -11.95 -9.05
N SER A 42 -11.35 -12.82 -8.75
CA SER A 42 -11.56 -14.27 -8.72
C SER A 42 -10.98 -14.88 -7.45
N ARG A 43 -11.57 -16.01 -7.00
CA ARG A 43 -11.16 -16.73 -5.79
C ARG A 43 -11.21 -18.22 -6.03
N HIS A 44 -10.07 -18.89 -5.85
CA HIS A 44 -9.92 -20.34 -6.02
C HIS A 44 -9.35 -20.96 -4.75
N LYS A 45 -9.88 -22.12 -4.37
CA LYS A 45 -9.43 -22.87 -3.21
C LYS A 45 -8.80 -24.18 -3.70
N ILE A 46 -7.57 -24.44 -3.26
CA ILE A 46 -6.80 -25.65 -3.57
C ILE A 46 -6.30 -26.27 -2.27
N ASN A 47 -6.21 -27.59 -2.20
CA ASN A 47 -5.59 -28.26 -1.06
C ASN A 47 -4.15 -28.64 -1.42
N VAL A 48 -3.20 -28.17 -0.64
CA VAL A 48 -1.77 -28.45 -0.80
C VAL A 48 -1.28 -29.12 0.48
N GLU A 49 -0.87 -30.39 0.40
CA GLU A 49 -0.35 -31.16 1.54
C GLU A 49 -1.26 -31.13 2.79
N GLY A 50 -2.58 -31.22 2.58
CA GLY A 50 -3.56 -31.18 3.67
C GLY A 50 -3.91 -29.76 4.15
N THR A 51 -3.27 -28.73 3.60
CA THR A 51 -3.57 -27.32 3.89
C THR A 51 -4.43 -26.72 2.79
N ASP A 52 -5.58 -26.16 3.16
CA ASP A 52 -6.44 -25.43 2.25
C ASP A 52 -5.85 -24.03 1.96
N VAL A 53 -5.36 -23.84 0.74
CA VAL A 53 -4.82 -22.57 0.25
C VAL A 53 -5.85 -21.88 -0.63
N VAL A 54 -6.06 -20.59 -0.38
CA VAL A 54 -6.99 -19.75 -1.15
C VAL A 54 -6.18 -18.72 -1.94
N ILE A 55 -6.33 -18.74 -3.26
CA ILE A 55 -5.70 -17.79 -4.17
C ILE A 55 -6.80 -16.86 -4.67
N ALA A 56 -6.61 -15.57 -4.45
CA ALA A 56 -7.56 -14.55 -4.87
C ALA A 56 -6.87 -13.44 -5.65
N THR A 57 -7.53 -12.98 -6.71
CA THR A 57 -7.16 -11.75 -7.42
C THR A 57 -8.09 -10.63 -6.97
N VAL A 58 -7.50 -9.50 -6.57
CA VAL A 58 -8.25 -8.33 -6.09
C VAL A 58 -7.89 -7.15 -6.97
N LEU A 59 -8.89 -6.41 -7.44
CA LEU A 59 -8.70 -5.19 -8.19
C LEU A 59 -8.62 -4.02 -7.22
N ASN A 60 -7.42 -3.50 -7.01
CA ASN A 60 -7.24 -2.25 -6.29
C ASN A 60 -7.63 -1.08 -7.19
N LYS A 61 -8.84 -0.55 -6.98
CA LYS A 61 -9.30 0.68 -7.65
C LYS A 61 -8.72 1.89 -6.90
N ARG A 62 -8.10 2.81 -7.63
CA ARG A 62 -7.65 4.11 -7.11
C ARG A 62 -8.41 5.21 -7.82
N LEU A 63 -8.78 6.24 -7.07
CA LEU A 63 -9.37 7.45 -7.65
C LEU A 63 -8.27 8.28 -8.30
N ASP A 64 -8.42 8.56 -9.59
CA ASP A 64 -7.66 9.59 -10.29
C ASP A 64 -8.28 10.95 -9.92
N ILE A 65 -7.55 11.75 -9.15
CA ILE A 65 -8.05 13.02 -8.61
C ILE A 65 -8.27 14.07 -9.74
N PRO A 66 -7.34 14.28 -10.68
CA PRO A 66 -7.61 15.09 -11.88
C PRO A 66 -8.87 14.68 -12.64
N ALA A 67 -9.03 13.39 -12.96
CA ALA A 67 -10.20 12.91 -13.69
C ALA A 67 -11.48 13.09 -12.86
N LEU A 68 -11.45 12.77 -11.56
CA LEU A 68 -12.57 12.98 -10.66
C LEU A 68 -13.04 14.44 -10.64
N LYS A 69 -12.11 15.40 -10.59
CA LYS A 69 -12.44 16.84 -10.64
C LYS A 69 -13.17 17.22 -11.92
N SER A 70 -12.79 16.64 -13.06
CA SER A 70 -13.46 16.93 -14.35
C SER A 70 -14.89 16.39 -14.45
N VAL A 71 -15.23 15.35 -13.68
CA VAL A 71 -16.56 14.72 -13.71
C VAL A 71 -17.42 15.06 -12.49
N TRP A 72 -16.87 15.73 -11.48
CA TRP A 72 -17.51 15.96 -10.17
C TRP A 72 -18.89 16.61 -10.26
N ASP A 73 -19.03 17.60 -11.13
CA ASP A 73 -20.27 18.36 -11.30
C ASP A 73 -21.37 17.55 -11.99
N TYR A 74 -20.99 16.47 -12.69
CA TYR A 74 -21.90 15.55 -13.38
C TYR A 74 -22.27 14.34 -12.53
N LEU A 75 -21.62 14.13 -11.38
CA LEU A 75 -21.95 13.05 -10.45
C LEU A 75 -23.23 13.37 -9.69
N SER A 76 -24.10 12.37 -9.57
CA SER A 76 -25.24 12.40 -8.65
C SER A 76 -24.80 12.48 -7.19
N ASP A 77 -25.70 12.88 -6.31
CA ASP A 77 -25.43 12.93 -4.87
C ASP A 77 -25.12 11.53 -4.29
N GLU A 78 -25.74 10.48 -4.85
CA GLU A 78 -25.44 9.08 -4.50
C GLU A 78 -23.99 8.71 -4.85
N GLU A 79 -23.52 9.06 -6.05
CA GLU A 79 -22.16 8.79 -6.51
C GLU A 79 -21.12 9.59 -5.73
N ARG A 80 -21.40 10.86 -5.42
CA ARG A 80 -20.55 11.67 -4.55
C ARG A 80 -20.45 11.08 -3.14
N GLY A 81 -21.55 10.49 -2.64
CA GLY A 81 -21.61 9.80 -1.36
C GLY A 81 -20.70 8.56 -1.27
N CYS A 82 -20.34 7.95 -2.41
CA CYS A 82 -19.37 6.85 -2.45
C CYS A 82 -17.91 7.29 -2.24
N ILE A 83 -17.62 8.60 -2.22
CA ILE A 83 -16.26 9.13 -2.18
C ILE A 83 -15.96 9.67 -0.78
N LYS A 84 -15.05 9.00 -0.06
CA LYS A 84 -14.55 9.45 1.25
C LYS A 84 -13.23 10.21 1.10
N THR A 85 -13.25 11.52 1.27
CA THR A 85 -12.03 12.33 1.40
C THR A 85 -11.58 12.34 2.87
N LYS A 86 -10.34 11.90 3.13
CA LYS A 86 -9.73 12.05 4.45
C LYS A 86 -8.96 13.37 4.49
N PRO A 87 -9.11 14.20 5.54
CA PRO A 87 -8.23 15.33 5.74
C PRO A 87 -6.80 14.82 5.94
N SER A 88 -5.85 15.42 5.23
CA SER A 88 -4.42 15.09 5.33
C SER A 88 -3.61 16.34 5.64
N LEU A 89 -2.69 16.25 6.59
CA LEU A 89 -1.75 17.32 6.87
C LEU A 89 -0.80 17.49 5.68
N THR A 90 -0.69 18.71 5.15
CA THR A 90 0.28 19.04 4.10
C THR A 90 1.56 19.58 4.73
N ALA A 91 2.68 19.60 4.02
CA ALA A 91 3.94 20.15 4.53
C ALA A 91 3.86 21.65 4.91
N ALA A 92 2.82 22.36 4.45
CA ALA A 92 2.61 23.78 4.74
C ALA A 92 2.28 24.06 6.22
N HIS A 93 1.76 23.07 6.98
CA HIS A 93 1.46 23.25 8.40
C HIS A 93 2.68 23.67 9.22
N LYS A 94 3.91 23.33 8.79
CA LYS A 94 5.16 23.71 9.44
C LYS A 94 5.43 25.22 9.45
N LYS A 95 4.74 25.98 8.59
CA LYS A 95 4.86 27.45 8.52
C LYS A 95 3.83 28.16 9.40
N LEU A 96 2.89 27.43 9.99
CA LEU A 96 1.90 28.02 10.88
C LEU A 96 2.56 28.46 12.19
N PRO A 97 2.11 29.59 12.76
CA PRO A 97 2.60 30.02 14.06
C PRO A 97 2.23 28.99 15.14
N ALA A 98 3.03 28.95 16.20
CA ALA A 98 2.97 27.91 17.23
C ALA A 98 1.68 27.96 18.07
N ASP A 99 0.95 29.07 18.01
CA ASP A 99 -0.35 29.31 18.66
C ASP A 99 -1.55 28.89 17.81
N SER A 100 -1.33 28.29 16.63
CA SER A 100 -2.42 27.82 15.78
C SER A 100 -3.20 26.69 16.45
N ALA A 101 -4.53 26.82 16.52
CA ALA A 101 -5.45 25.77 16.99
C ALA A 101 -5.34 24.44 16.20
N LEU A 102 -4.69 24.44 15.03
CA LEU A 102 -4.40 23.21 14.30
C LEU A 102 -3.42 22.30 15.07
N TRP A 103 -2.51 22.88 15.86
CA TRP A 103 -1.55 22.10 16.65
C TRP A 103 -2.24 21.24 17.72
N ASP A 104 -3.35 21.72 18.29
CA ASP A 104 -4.14 20.98 19.28
C ASP A 104 -4.79 19.71 18.68
N ALA A 105 -5.01 19.70 17.36
CA ALA A 105 -5.58 18.57 16.63
C ALA A 105 -4.53 17.60 16.05
N ILE A 106 -3.23 17.92 16.14
CA ILE A 106 -2.15 17.08 15.62
C ILE A 106 -1.71 16.09 16.70
N ILE A 107 -1.96 14.80 16.45
CA ILE A 107 -1.44 13.71 17.28
C ILE A 107 -0.09 13.27 16.70
N ALA A 108 0.99 13.59 17.41
CA ALA A 108 2.33 13.12 17.07
C ALA A 108 2.57 11.74 17.70
N ASN A 109 2.80 10.74 16.86
CA ASN A 109 3.27 9.42 17.30
C ASN A 109 4.74 9.29 16.93
N GLU A 110 5.53 8.66 17.80
CA GLU A 110 6.91 8.30 17.48
C GLU A 110 6.90 7.35 16.28
N GLY A 111 7.53 7.79 15.18
CA GLY A 111 7.73 6.95 14.02
C GLY A 111 8.76 5.86 14.30
N LEU A 112 8.64 4.73 13.59
CA LEU A 112 9.70 3.73 13.60
C LEU A 112 11.02 4.37 13.10
N PRO A 113 12.14 4.16 13.80
CA PRO A 113 13.42 4.70 13.37
C PRO A 113 13.76 4.14 11.99
N THR A 114 13.96 5.04 11.03
CA THR A 114 14.29 4.67 9.65
C THR A 114 15.79 4.84 9.45
N ILE A 115 16.47 3.76 9.03
CA ILE A 115 17.87 3.82 8.59
C ILE A 115 17.85 3.98 7.07
N GLU A 116 18.28 5.14 6.59
CA GLU A 116 18.32 5.46 5.16
C GLU A 116 19.75 5.37 4.63
N ILE A 117 19.95 4.66 3.52
CA ILE A 117 21.24 4.59 2.82
C ILE A 117 21.21 5.62 1.71
N LYS A 118 22.03 6.67 1.81
CA LYS A 118 22.24 7.63 0.72
C LYS A 118 23.21 7.02 -0.29
N LYS A 119 22.80 6.98 -1.56
CA LYS A 119 23.67 6.65 -2.70
C LYS A 119 24.61 7.82 -3.00
#